data_AF-A0AB37LYR8-F1
#
_entry.id   AF-A0AB37LYR8-F1
#
_cell.length_a   1.000
_cell.length_b   1.000
_cell.length_c   1.000
_cell.angle_alpha   90.00
_cell.angle_beta   90.00
_cell.angle_gamma   90.00
#
_symmetry.space_group_name_H-M   'P 1'
#
loop_
_entity.id
_entity.type
_entity.pdbx_description
1 polymer ?
#
loop_
_entity_poly.entity_id
_entity_poly.type
_entity_poly.pdbx_seq_one_letter_code
_entity_poly.pdbx_strand_id
1 'polypeptide(L)'
;MRASVLNDLGILYKQRGENELSLQYIRHSLEVSGYGIRYIHTRYLNIGELYLRMGQKDSALYYLERCLADANTRTAACASLSKLYSRIGDWKTACTYQNCYIAYIDSVYQNHKAAELAMQSEHYDKEKAIAIMQQQNLKSRFVLFLIVGIIIMILLVILLIVSKKSKSKAVDLLKASQIIASFKRDYVDAQEQKILLENNYRTVCEKLKSLKENEAQRQGQYTKLERQKKDLEEQLAGYKKEIEDQLEKEKQSLKLQLVSKEEEVVHLKKQIEQMENLEKNVEILRQYILKQSSLYNQIIPLVGKKHTVKDHKVKIAAEDWQIFFTQMDTAFSGFASKLEAKYHLKDEYLGLACLIFLNVKPCNLQIVYNISLSGISNKRKSLAVILDVSIDDLDNYLRTKVI
;
A
#
# COMPACT_ATOMS: atom_id res chain seq x y z
N MET A 1 75.79 104.23 -42.52
CA MET A 1 74.72 104.91 -41.75
C MET A 1 74.92 106.42 -41.66
N ARG A 2 76.10 106.91 -41.25
CA ARG A 2 76.40 108.36 -41.15
C ARG A 2 76.11 109.15 -42.45
N ALA A 3 76.42 108.57 -43.62
CA ALA A 3 76.26 109.22 -44.91
C ALA A 3 74.83 109.22 -45.50
N SER A 4 73.90 108.35 -45.05
CA SER A 4 72.49 108.44 -45.48
C SER A 4 71.77 109.52 -44.67
N VAL A 5 71.99 109.56 -43.36
CA VAL A 5 71.45 110.58 -42.45
C VAL A 5 71.88 111.99 -42.86
N LEU A 6 73.15 112.18 -43.23
CA LEU A 6 73.66 113.47 -43.73
C LEU A 6 72.97 113.89 -45.04
N ASN A 7 72.69 112.95 -45.95
CA ASN A 7 71.96 113.24 -47.18
C ASN A 7 70.49 113.61 -46.88
N ASP A 8 69.85 112.91 -45.95
CA ASP A 8 68.45 113.17 -45.59
C ASP A 8 68.30 114.53 -44.88
N LEU A 9 69.24 114.89 -43.99
CA LEU A 9 69.39 116.25 -43.45
C LEU A 9 69.55 117.28 -44.57
N GLY A 10 70.41 116.98 -45.54
CA GLY A 10 70.58 117.77 -46.74
C GLY A 10 69.28 118.01 -47.51
N ILE A 11 68.51 116.95 -47.79
CA ILE A 11 67.21 117.04 -48.47
C ILE A 11 66.22 117.89 -47.64
N LEU A 12 66.22 117.73 -46.31
CA LEU A 12 65.36 118.52 -45.43
C LEU A 12 65.69 120.02 -45.53
N TYR A 13 66.97 120.40 -45.48
CA TYR A 13 67.39 121.80 -45.68
C TYR A 13 67.10 122.30 -47.11
N LYS A 14 67.20 121.43 -48.13
CA LYS A 14 66.78 121.75 -49.52
C LYS A 14 65.31 122.13 -49.58
N GLN A 15 64.45 121.44 -48.82
CA GLN A 15 63.01 121.72 -48.78
C GLN A 15 62.69 123.03 -48.04
N ARG A 16 63.50 123.41 -47.04
CA ARG A 16 63.37 124.70 -46.32
C ARG A 16 63.89 125.91 -47.10
N GLY A 17 64.57 125.69 -48.23
CA GLY A 17 65.17 126.76 -49.04
C GLY A 17 66.58 127.15 -48.60
N GLU A 18 67.13 126.53 -47.57
CA GLU A 18 68.50 126.75 -47.07
C GLU A 18 69.51 126.00 -47.95
N ASN A 19 69.70 126.47 -49.19
CA ASN A 19 70.42 125.74 -50.23
C ASN A 19 71.91 125.52 -49.91
N GLU A 20 72.60 126.50 -49.30
CA GLU A 20 74.03 126.39 -48.95
C GLU A 20 74.26 125.33 -47.86
N LEU A 21 73.42 125.36 -46.81
CA LEU A 21 73.49 124.40 -45.72
C LEU A 21 73.16 122.99 -46.22
N SER A 22 72.15 122.88 -47.09
CA SER A 22 71.80 121.64 -47.79
C SER A 22 72.98 121.09 -48.59
N LEU A 23 73.64 121.93 -49.38
CA LEU A 23 74.80 121.55 -50.18
C LEU A 23 75.96 121.07 -49.29
N GLN A 24 76.21 121.75 -48.17
CA GLN A 24 77.23 121.35 -47.20
C GLN A 24 76.96 119.95 -46.64
N TYR A 25 75.74 119.68 -46.19
CA TYR A 25 75.37 118.36 -45.66
C TYR A 25 75.44 117.26 -46.72
N ILE A 26 75.01 117.52 -47.96
CA ILE A 26 75.06 116.50 -49.02
C ILE A 26 76.49 116.27 -49.50
N ARG A 27 77.35 117.29 -49.58
CA ARG A 27 78.78 117.13 -49.87
C ARG A 27 79.49 116.34 -48.78
N HIS A 28 79.23 116.66 -47.51
CA HIS A 28 79.75 115.88 -46.39
C HIS A 28 79.26 114.43 -46.43
N SER A 29 78.03 114.20 -46.89
CA SER A 29 77.50 112.86 -47.11
C SER A 29 78.28 112.08 -48.18
N LEU A 30 78.78 112.75 -49.22
CA LEU A 30 79.64 112.13 -50.25
C LEU A 30 81.03 111.82 -49.71
N GLU A 31 81.64 112.74 -48.96
CA GLU A 31 82.97 112.56 -48.36
C GLU A 31 82.99 111.38 -47.38
N VAL A 32 82.01 111.33 -46.46
CA VAL A 32 81.90 110.27 -45.44
C VAL A 32 81.58 108.90 -46.06
N SER A 33 80.91 108.86 -47.21
CA SER A 33 80.57 107.61 -47.87
C SER A 33 81.74 106.99 -48.63
N GLY A 34 82.85 107.74 -48.82
CA GLY A 34 83.79 107.49 -49.92
C GLY A 34 83.09 107.53 -51.27
N TYR A 35 83.82 107.55 -52.38
CA TYR A 35 83.24 107.42 -53.73
C TYR A 35 82.66 106.00 -54.01
N GLY A 36 82.15 105.32 -52.98
CA GLY A 36 81.56 103.97 -52.99
C GLY A 36 80.13 103.93 -53.51
N ILE A 37 80.00 104.12 -54.83
CA ILE A 37 79.04 103.61 -55.83
C ILE A 37 77.53 103.47 -55.48
N ARG A 38 77.08 102.92 -54.35
CA ARG A 38 75.69 102.41 -54.21
C ARG A 38 74.57 103.48 -54.17
N TYR A 39 74.89 104.73 -53.85
CA TYR A 39 73.92 105.85 -53.88
C TYR A 39 74.55 107.15 -54.39
N ILE A 40 75.65 107.03 -55.12
CA ILE A 40 76.42 108.18 -55.57
C ILE A 40 75.59 109.04 -56.53
N HIS A 41 74.82 108.41 -57.43
CA HIS A 41 73.96 109.08 -58.39
C HIS A 41 72.78 109.79 -57.71
N THR A 42 72.21 109.25 -56.63
CA THR A 42 71.13 109.93 -55.89
C THR A 42 71.63 111.20 -55.21
N ARG A 43 72.85 111.17 -54.66
CA ARG A 43 73.48 112.37 -54.08
C ARG A 43 73.87 113.38 -55.14
N TYR A 44 74.42 112.93 -56.27
CA TYR A 44 74.69 113.80 -57.42
C TYR A 44 73.41 114.46 -57.93
N LEU A 45 72.28 113.75 -57.99
CA LEU A 45 71.01 114.31 -58.39
C LEU A 45 70.59 115.44 -57.45
N ASN A 46 70.68 115.21 -56.14
CA ASN A 46 70.36 116.23 -55.14
C ASN A 46 71.27 117.45 -55.23
N ILE A 47 72.58 117.26 -55.43
CA ILE A 47 73.54 118.35 -55.61
C ILE A 47 73.27 119.12 -56.91
N GLY A 48 73.02 118.41 -58.01
CA GLY A 48 72.71 119.01 -59.30
C GLY A 48 71.43 119.86 -59.26
N GLU A 49 70.39 119.37 -58.59
CA GLU A 49 69.17 120.14 -58.36
C GLU A 49 69.39 121.38 -57.46
N LEU A 50 70.25 121.29 -56.44
CA LEU A 50 70.60 122.43 -55.60
C LEU A 50 71.31 123.52 -56.39
N TYR A 51 72.31 123.17 -57.18
CA TYR A 51 72.99 124.11 -58.06
C TYR A 51 72.03 124.74 -59.08
N LEU A 52 71.10 123.95 -59.61
CA LEU A 52 70.05 124.46 -60.49
C LEU A 52 69.14 125.47 -59.78
N ARG A 53 68.82 125.27 -58.49
CA ARG A 53 68.05 126.24 -57.67
C ARG A 53 68.84 127.51 -57.38
N MET A 54 70.14 127.40 -57.14
CA MET A 54 71.03 128.53 -56.85
C MET A 54 71.45 129.32 -58.11
N GLY A 55 71.05 128.88 -59.31
CA GLY A 55 71.41 129.54 -60.57
C GLY A 55 72.80 129.19 -61.11
N GLN A 56 73.52 128.26 -60.46
CA GLN A 56 74.86 127.82 -60.88
C GLN A 56 74.76 126.71 -61.95
N LYS A 57 74.60 127.14 -63.20
CA LYS A 57 74.24 126.25 -64.33
C LYS A 57 75.30 125.19 -64.64
N ASP A 58 76.58 125.56 -64.67
CA ASP A 58 77.66 124.63 -65.05
C ASP A 58 77.84 123.50 -64.04
N SER A 59 77.75 123.83 -62.75
CA SER A 59 77.80 122.82 -61.68
C SER A 59 76.56 121.94 -61.70
N ALA A 60 75.37 122.50 -61.92
CA ALA A 60 74.15 121.72 -62.07
C ALA A 60 74.26 120.70 -63.20
N LEU A 61 74.75 121.13 -64.38
CA LEU A 61 74.92 120.25 -65.54
C LEU A 61 75.84 119.06 -65.21
N TYR A 62 77.01 119.34 -64.65
CA TYR A 62 78.01 118.32 -64.32
C TYR A 62 77.47 117.19 -63.42
N TYR A 63 76.74 117.55 -62.36
CA TYR A 63 76.19 116.55 -61.45
C TYR A 63 74.97 115.83 -62.03
N LEU A 64 74.10 116.54 -62.76
CA LEU A 64 72.90 115.96 -63.36
C LEU A 64 73.22 114.97 -64.50
N GLU A 65 74.21 115.24 -65.34
CA GLU A 65 74.61 114.32 -66.42
C GLU A 65 75.10 112.97 -65.89
N ARG A 66 75.81 112.97 -64.75
CA ARG A 66 76.24 111.73 -64.09
C ARG A 66 75.10 110.88 -63.59
N CYS A 67 73.94 111.45 -63.33
CA CYS A 67 72.78 110.73 -62.84
C CYS A 67 72.08 109.91 -63.95
N LEU A 68 72.40 110.17 -65.22
CA LEU A 68 71.82 109.42 -66.35
C LEU A 68 72.31 107.96 -66.42
N ALA A 69 73.42 107.63 -65.76
CA ALA A 69 74.02 106.30 -65.77
C ALA A 69 73.29 105.27 -64.87
N ASP A 70 72.47 105.72 -63.92
CA ASP A 70 71.80 104.84 -62.96
C ASP A 70 70.29 104.78 -63.21
N ALA A 71 69.75 103.55 -63.22
CA ALA A 71 68.36 103.27 -63.55
C ALA A 71 67.36 104.00 -62.62
N ASN A 72 67.73 104.19 -61.35
CA ASN A 72 66.86 104.80 -60.36
C ASN A 72 66.84 106.33 -60.43
N THR A 73 67.90 106.95 -60.96
CA THR A 73 68.07 108.41 -60.96
C THR A 73 67.96 109.04 -62.34
N ARG A 74 68.13 108.27 -63.43
CA ARG A 74 68.09 108.79 -64.81
C ARG A 74 66.79 109.50 -65.16
N THR A 75 65.65 109.02 -64.66
CA THR A 75 64.35 109.65 -64.90
C THR A 75 64.31 111.06 -64.32
N ALA A 76 64.60 111.21 -63.03
CA ALA A 76 64.63 112.50 -62.36
C ALA A 76 65.73 113.44 -62.91
N ALA A 77 66.87 112.86 -63.32
CA ALA A 77 67.95 113.59 -63.96
C ALA A 77 67.53 114.19 -65.32
N CYS A 78 66.85 113.43 -66.17
CA CYS A 78 66.30 113.92 -67.44
C CYS A 78 65.35 115.09 -67.23
N ALA A 79 64.45 115.03 -66.26
CA ALA A 79 63.54 116.13 -65.93
C ALA A 79 64.33 117.39 -65.49
N SER A 80 65.34 117.21 -64.64
CA SER A 80 66.17 118.31 -64.15
C SER A 80 67.05 118.94 -65.24
N LEU A 81 67.62 118.15 -66.15
CA LEU A 81 68.37 118.62 -67.31
C LEU A 81 67.49 119.36 -68.31
N SER A 82 66.29 118.85 -68.59
CA SER A 82 65.32 119.54 -69.45
C SER A 82 65.00 120.94 -68.91
N LYS A 83 64.79 121.06 -67.59
CA LYS A 83 64.57 122.33 -66.90
C LYS A 83 65.78 123.26 -66.96
N LEU A 84 66.99 122.72 -66.82
CA LEU A 84 68.24 123.48 -66.93
C LEU A 84 68.41 124.10 -68.33
N TYR A 85 68.31 123.30 -69.39
CA TYR A 85 68.48 123.76 -70.78
C TYR A 85 67.39 124.75 -71.20
N SER A 86 66.15 124.57 -70.72
CA SER A 86 65.07 125.53 -70.91
C SER A 86 65.41 126.92 -70.34
N ARG A 87 66.11 126.98 -69.19
CA ARG A 87 66.57 128.24 -68.56
C ARG A 87 67.79 128.87 -69.24
N ILE A 88 68.51 128.14 -70.09
CA ILE A 88 69.64 128.64 -70.88
C ILE A 88 69.15 129.22 -72.21
N GLY A 89 67.96 128.81 -72.67
CA GLY A 89 67.41 129.18 -73.98
C GLY A 89 67.71 128.15 -75.07
N ASP A 90 68.35 127.02 -74.73
CA ASP A 90 68.53 125.89 -75.65
C ASP A 90 67.32 124.94 -75.56
N TRP A 91 66.25 125.33 -76.23
CA TRP A 91 65.00 124.60 -76.28
C TRP A 91 65.11 123.23 -76.95
N LYS A 92 66.06 123.06 -77.88
CA LYS A 92 66.26 121.81 -78.60
C LYS A 92 66.73 120.72 -77.64
N THR A 93 67.77 121.01 -76.86
CA THR A 93 68.31 120.08 -75.86
C THR A 93 67.35 119.89 -74.68
N ALA A 94 66.57 120.91 -74.31
CA ALA A 94 65.52 120.74 -73.32
C ALA A 94 64.47 119.70 -73.74
N CYS A 95 64.04 119.71 -75.01
CA CYS A 95 63.06 118.77 -75.55
C CYS A 95 63.60 117.34 -75.61
N THR A 96 64.87 117.14 -75.95
CA THR A 96 65.48 115.79 -75.98
C THR A 96 65.47 115.15 -74.59
N TYR A 97 65.88 115.89 -73.56
CA TYR A 97 65.84 115.38 -72.18
C TYR A 97 64.40 115.17 -71.67
N GLN A 98 63.44 115.98 -72.12
CA GLN A 98 62.02 115.75 -71.80
C GLN A 98 61.51 114.43 -72.39
N ASN A 99 61.87 114.11 -73.63
CA ASN A 99 61.51 112.84 -74.26
C ASN A 99 62.14 111.64 -73.54
N CYS A 100 63.39 111.77 -73.07
CA CYS A 100 64.02 110.73 -72.25
C CYS A 100 63.28 110.49 -70.92
N TYR A 101 62.80 111.55 -70.26
CA TYR A 101 62.01 111.42 -69.03
C TYR A 101 60.74 110.58 -69.25
N ILE A 102 59.99 110.88 -70.31
CA ILE A 102 58.74 110.17 -70.65
C ILE A 102 59.03 108.68 -70.89
N ALA A 103 60.03 108.36 -71.71
CA ALA A 103 60.36 106.98 -72.04
C ALA A 103 60.73 106.13 -70.81
N TYR A 104 61.39 106.72 -69.80
CA TYR A 104 61.76 105.97 -68.59
C TYR A 104 60.59 105.75 -67.64
N ILE A 105 59.62 106.68 -67.54
CA ILE A 105 58.43 106.50 -66.70
C ILE A 105 57.58 105.32 -67.19
N ASP A 106 57.38 105.19 -68.51
CA ASP A 106 56.53 104.14 -69.09
C ASP A 106 57.03 102.72 -68.80
N SER A 107 58.35 102.50 -68.87
CA SER A 107 58.97 101.19 -68.61
C SER A 107 58.80 100.73 -67.15
N VAL A 108 58.92 101.65 -66.19
CA VAL A 108 58.77 101.35 -64.76
C VAL A 108 57.34 100.90 -64.45
N TYR A 109 56.34 101.55 -65.07
CA TYR A 109 54.93 101.23 -64.87
C TYR A 109 54.59 99.79 -65.32
N GLN A 110 55.07 99.38 -66.50
CA GLN A 110 54.77 98.04 -67.04
C GLN A 110 55.34 96.91 -66.18
N ASN A 111 56.57 97.07 -65.68
CA ASN A 111 57.19 96.06 -64.81
C ASN A 111 56.45 95.90 -63.48
N HIS A 112 55.99 97.01 -62.88
CA HIS A 112 55.26 96.94 -61.62
C HIS A 112 53.94 96.18 -61.78
N LYS A 113 53.19 96.46 -62.85
CA LYS A 113 51.92 95.81 -63.16
C LYS A 113 52.07 94.31 -63.44
N ALA A 114 53.14 93.90 -64.14
CA ALA A 114 53.42 92.50 -64.41
C ALA A 114 53.71 91.69 -63.13
N ALA A 115 54.46 92.28 -62.19
CA ALA A 115 54.77 91.63 -60.91
C ALA A 115 53.53 91.44 -60.03
N GLU A 116 52.63 92.43 -60.00
CA GLU A 116 51.38 92.36 -59.23
C GLU A 116 50.47 91.22 -59.71
N LEU A 117 50.29 91.08 -61.03
CA LEU A 117 49.47 90.01 -61.62
C LEU A 117 50.02 88.61 -61.31
N ALA A 118 51.35 88.43 -61.36
CA ALA A 118 51.98 87.15 -61.04
C ALA A 118 51.78 86.77 -59.57
N MET A 119 51.91 87.73 -58.65
CA MET A 119 51.65 87.51 -57.22
C MET A 119 50.19 87.14 -56.96
N GLN A 120 49.25 87.79 -57.64
CA GLN A 120 47.82 87.48 -57.51
C GLN A 120 47.48 86.08 -58.03
N SER A 121 48.04 85.65 -59.17
CA SER A 121 47.81 84.29 -59.69
C SER A 121 48.38 83.21 -58.79
N GLU A 122 49.57 83.42 -58.21
CA GLU A 122 50.19 82.44 -57.31
C GLU A 122 49.38 82.29 -56.01
N HIS A 123 48.85 83.38 -55.47
CA HIS A 123 47.97 83.35 -54.30
C HIS A 123 46.72 82.53 -54.56
N TYR A 124 46.05 82.78 -55.69
CA TYR A 124 44.84 82.06 -56.08
C TYR A 124 45.07 80.55 -56.23
N ASP A 125 46.18 80.15 -56.88
CA ASP A 125 46.51 78.74 -57.08
C ASP A 125 46.79 78.03 -55.75
N LYS A 126 47.46 78.70 -54.80
CA LYS A 126 47.69 78.16 -53.44
C LYS A 126 46.38 77.96 -52.69
N GLU A 127 45.49 78.95 -52.68
CA GLU A 127 44.19 78.84 -52.00
C GLU A 127 43.34 77.72 -52.57
N LYS A 128 43.32 77.58 -53.91
CA LYS A 128 42.60 76.51 -54.60
C LYS A 128 43.14 75.12 -54.23
N ALA A 129 44.46 74.96 -54.17
CA ALA A 129 45.08 73.69 -53.78
C ALA A 129 44.75 73.32 -52.32
N ILE A 130 44.77 74.28 -51.41
CA ILE A 130 44.38 74.08 -50.00
C ILE A 130 42.92 73.65 -49.90
N ALA A 131 42.01 74.32 -50.62
CA ALA A 131 40.59 73.99 -50.60
C ALA A 131 40.32 72.55 -51.10
N ILE A 132 40.98 72.14 -52.19
CA ILE A 132 40.88 70.77 -52.72
C ILE A 132 41.40 69.75 -51.70
N MET A 133 42.56 70.02 -51.09
CA MET A 133 43.17 69.13 -50.09
C MET A 133 42.29 69.01 -48.84
N GLN A 134 41.70 70.11 -48.37
CA GLN A 134 40.75 70.10 -47.25
C GLN A 134 39.50 69.28 -47.58
N GLN A 135 38.94 69.44 -48.77
CA GLN A 135 37.77 68.68 -49.22
C GLN A 135 38.07 67.17 -49.29
N GLN A 136 39.25 66.79 -49.78
CA GLN A 136 39.66 65.38 -49.84
C GLN A 136 39.87 64.78 -48.44
N ASN A 137 40.49 65.52 -47.53
CA ASN A 137 40.70 65.08 -46.15
C ASN A 137 39.36 64.91 -45.41
N LEU A 138 38.39 65.81 -45.60
CA LEU A 138 37.04 65.66 -45.07
C LEU A 138 36.38 64.37 -45.58
N LYS A 139 36.41 64.12 -46.90
CA LYS A 139 35.86 62.88 -47.49
C LYS A 139 36.54 61.64 -46.90
N SER A 140 37.86 61.63 -46.76
CA SER A 140 38.60 60.51 -46.18
C SER A 140 38.22 60.24 -44.72
N ARG A 141 38.06 61.29 -43.90
CA ARG A 141 37.61 61.16 -42.50
C ARG A 141 36.20 60.56 -42.41
N PHE A 142 35.27 60.98 -43.26
CA PHE A 142 33.93 60.40 -43.31
C PHE A 142 33.95 58.90 -43.65
N VAL A 143 34.76 58.50 -44.64
CA VAL A 143 34.93 57.07 -44.99
C VAL A 143 35.50 56.27 -43.82
N LEU A 144 36.48 56.80 -43.10
CA LEU A 144 37.04 56.15 -41.91
C LEU A 144 35.98 55.91 -40.82
N PHE A 145 35.14 56.91 -40.54
CA PHE A 145 34.05 56.76 -39.55
C PHE A 145 33.02 55.71 -39.97
N LEU A 146 32.69 55.62 -41.26
CA LEU A 146 31.78 54.58 -41.77
C LEU A 146 32.35 53.18 -41.56
N ILE A 147 33.63 52.97 -41.85
CA ILE A 147 34.31 51.66 -41.65
C ILE A 147 34.30 51.28 -40.16
N VAL A 148 34.67 52.20 -39.27
CA VAL A 148 34.66 51.96 -37.81
C VAL A 148 33.25 51.66 -37.31
N GLY A 149 32.24 52.38 -37.79
CA GLY A 149 30.84 52.12 -37.43
C GLY A 149 30.37 50.72 -37.85
N ILE A 150 30.75 50.26 -39.04
CA ILE A 150 30.44 48.90 -39.51
C ILE A 150 31.12 47.84 -38.63
N ILE A 151 32.39 48.04 -38.26
CA ILE A 151 33.12 47.11 -37.38
C ILE A 151 32.43 47.02 -36.01
N ILE A 152 32.05 48.15 -35.42
CA ILE A 152 31.33 48.18 -34.13
C ILE A 152 29.98 47.46 -34.25
N MET A 153 29.25 47.67 -35.34
CA MET A 153 27.97 47.00 -35.58
C MET A 153 28.13 45.47 -35.68
N ILE A 154 29.16 45.00 -36.37
CA ILE A 154 29.47 43.56 -36.47
C ILE A 154 29.81 42.99 -35.08
N LEU A 155 30.63 43.69 -34.29
CA LEU A 155 30.98 43.27 -32.93
C LEU A 155 29.74 43.19 -32.02
N LEU A 156 28.82 44.14 -32.12
CA LEU A 156 27.55 44.11 -31.37
C LEU A 156 26.69 42.91 -31.77
N VAL A 157 26.60 42.59 -33.07
CA VAL A 157 25.86 41.41 -33.54
C VAL A 157 26.48 40.12 -33.01
N ILE A 158 27.81 39.99 -33.04
CA ILE A 158 28.53 38.83 -32.48
C ILE A 158 28.23 38.71 -30.98
N LEU A 159 28.28 39.81 -30.23
CA LEU A 159 27.98 39.83 -28.80
C LEU A 159 26.54 39.38 -28.53
N LEU A 160 25.57 39.86 -29.32
CA LEU A 160 24.17 39.43 -29.22
C LEU A 160 24.01 37.93 -29.49
N ILE A 161 24.66 37.39 -30.52
CA ILE A 161 24.61 35.95 -30.84
C ILE A 161 25.21 35.12 -29.69
N VAL A 162 26.38 35.51 -29.18
CA VAL A 162 27.05 34.81 -28.07
C VAL A 162 26.20 34.87 -26.81
N SER A 163 25.63 36.03 -26.48
CA SER A 163 24.78 36.21 -25.29
C SER A 163 23.51 35.36 -25.37
N LYS A 164 22.86 35.28 -26.55
CA LYS A 164 21.68 34.42 -26.78
C LYS A 164 22.04 32.94 -26.68
N LYS A 165 23.17 32.52 -27.27
CA LYS A 165 23.65 31.12 -27.20
C LYS A 165 23.99 30.71 -25.75
N SER A 166 24.62 31.62 -24.99
CA SER A 166 24.93 31.39 -23.57
C SER A 166 23.66 31.22 -22.73
N LYS A 167 22.66 32.09 -22.92
CA LYS A 167 21.34 31.98 -22.27
C LYS A 167 20.61 30.68 -22.63
N SER A 168 20.61 30.27 -23.90
CA SER A 168 19.98 29.00 -24.33
C SER A 168 20.62 27.80 -23.63
N LYS A 169 21.97 27.73 -23.60
CA LYS A 169 22.69 26.66 -22.91
C LYS A 169 22.34 26.60 -21.42
N ALA A 170 22.22 27.73 -20.75
CA ALA A 170 21.84 27.78 -19.34
C ALA A 170 20.43 27.22 -19.11
N VAL A 171 19.46 27.53 -19.98
CA VAL A 171 18.09 26.98 -19.93
C VAL A 171 18.11 25.47 -20.16
N ASP A 172 18.87 24.99 -21.15
CA ASP A 172 18.96 23.55 -21.44
C ASP A 172 19.63 22.79 -20.29
N LEU A 173 20.67 23.38 -19.67
CA LEU A 173 21.33 22.82 -18.49
C LEU A 173 20.37 22.75 -17.29
N LEU A 174 19.51 23.77 -17.12
CA LEU A 174 18.51 23.81 -16.07
C LEU A 174 17.41 22.75 -16.28
N LYS A 175 16.94 22.54 -17.52
CA LYS A 175 16.03 21.44 -17.86
C LYS A 175 16.66 20.07 -17.59
N ALA A 176 17.91 19.87 -17.99
CA ALA A 176 18.64 18.63 -17.72
C ALA A 176 18.79 18.40 -16.20
N SER A 177 19.11 19.45 -15.43
CA SER A 177 19.18 19.39 -13.97
C SER A 177 17.84 19.03 -13.33
N GLN A 178 16.72 19.58 -13.83
CA GLN A 178 15.37 19.23 -13.36
C GLN A 178 15.03 17.76 -13.65
N ILE A 179 15.35 17.25 -14.84
CA ILE A 179 15.14 15.84 -15.20
C ILE A 179 15.96 14.92 -14.29
N ILE A 180 17.23 15.24 -14.03
CA ILE A 180 18.07 14.46 -13.10
C ILE A 180 17.46 14.47 -11.69
N ALA A 181 16.94 15.62 -11.24
CA ALA A 181 16.29 15.73 -9.93
C ALA A 181 15.00 14.89 -9.84
N SER A 182 14.18 14.84 -10.89
CA SER A 182 12.99 13.99 -10.91
C SER A 182 13.36 12.50 -10.91
N PHE A 183 14.32 12.08 -11.74
CA PHE A 183 14.83 10.71 -11.73
C PHE A 183 15.41 10.30 -10.38
N LYS A 184 16.11 11.21 -9.70
CA LYS A 184 16.64 10.93 -8.36
C LYS A 184 15.53 10.73 -7.33
N ARG A 185 14.43 11.48 -7.43
CA ARG A 185 13.25 11.31 -6.57
C ARG A 185 12.60 9.95 -6.83
N ASP A 186 12.33 9.63 -8.09
CA ASP A 186 11.73 8.35 -8.48
C ASP A 186 12.60 7.15 -8.05
N TYR A 187 13.93 7.29 -8.12
CA TYR A 187 14.87 6.28 -7.64
C TYR A 187 14.78 6.05 -6.12
N VAL A 188 14.68 7.14 -5.33
CA VAL A 188 14.51 7.06 -3.87
C VAL A 188 13.16 6.41 -3.54
N ASP A 189 12.08 6.83 -4.20
CA ASP A 189 10.74 6.26 -4.00
C ASP A 189 10.72 4.75 -4.33
N ALA A 190 11.39 4.34 -5.41
CA ALA A 190 11.55 2.93 -5.77
C ALA A 190 12.37 2.15 -4.72
N GLN A 191 13.39 2.79 -4.12
CA GLN A 191 14.20 2.19 -3.07
C GLN A 191 13.39 2.00 -1.77
N GLU A 192 12.55 2.97 -1.40
CA GLU A 192 11.63 2.85 -0.26
C GLU A 192 10.61 1.72 -0.48
N GLN A 193 10.02 1.64 -1.68
CA GLN A 193 9.10 0.55 -2.04
C GLN A 193 9.77 -0.82 -1.94
N LYS A 194 11.04 -0.93 -2.36
CA LYS A 194 11.82 -2.16 -2.22
C LYS A 194 11.99 -2.57 -0.75
N ILE A 195 12.35 -1.61 0.13
CA ILE A 195 12.50 -1.87 1.57
C ILE A 195 11.15 -2.28 2.18
N LEU A 196 10.06 -1.61 1.80
CA LEU A 196 8.72 -1.96 2.25
C LEU A 196 8.33 -3.39 1.83
N LEU A 197 8.63 -3.76 0.58
CA LEU A 197 8.35 -5.09 0.07
C LEU A 197 9.17 -6.16 0.80
N GLU A 198 10.44 -5.88 1.10
CA GLU A 198 11.32 -6.79 1.85
C GLU A 198 10.83 -6.99 3.29
N ASN A 199 10.38 -5.92 3.93
CA ASN A 199 9.74 -5.99 5.25
C ASN A 199 8.44 -6.81 5.22
N ASN A 200 7.58 -6.55 4.23
CA ASN A 200 6.33 -7.31 4.05
C ASN A 200 6.62 -8.80 3.83
N TYR A 201 7.62 -9.13 2.99
CA TYR A 201 8.06 -10.51 2.78
C TYR A 201 8.52 -11.17 4.08
N ARG A 202 9.34 -10.48 4.90
CA ARG A 202 9.78 -10.98 6.21
C ARG A 202 8.60 -11.28 7.13
N THR A 203 7.63 -10.37 7.24
CA THR A 203 6.42 -10.58 8.06
C THR A 203 5.62 -11.79 7.58
N VAL A 204 5.48 -11.99 6.27
CA VAL A 204 4.81 -13.17 5.72
C VAL A 204 5.56 -14.45 6.08
N CYS A 205 6.89 -14.47 5.97
CA CYS A 205 7.71 -15.61 6.37
C CYS A 205 7.55 -15.95 7.87
N GLU A 206 7.54 -14.96 8.76
CA GLU A 206 7.32 -15.14 10.20
C GLU A 206 5.94 -15.73 10.50
N LYS A 207 4.88 -15.18 9.87
CA LYS A 207 3.53 -15.74 9.98
C LYS A 207 3.49 -17.19 9.50
N LEU A 208 4.11 -17.49 8.36
CA LEU A 208 4.14 -18.83 7.79
C LEU A 208 4.89 -19.81 8.70
N LYS A 209 5.96 -19.37 9.38
CA LYS A 209 6.67 -20.17 10.39
C LYS A 209 5.77 -20.46 11.59
N SER A 210 5.08 -19.46 12.13
CA SER A 210 4.16 -19.65 13.27
C SER A 210 2.99 -20.59 12.94
N LEU A 211 2.47 -20.55 11.70
CA LEU A 211 1.44 -21.49 11.24
C LEU A 211 1.96 -22.93 11.17
N LYS A 212 3.18 -23.15 10.67
CA LYS A 212 3.81 -24.47 10.64
C LYS A 212 4.06 -25.02 12.05
N GLU A 213 4.50 -24.18 12.99
CA GLU A 213 4.68 -24.56 14.39
C GLU A 213 3.34 -24.95 15.04
N ASN A 214 2.28 -24.18 14.81
CA ASN A 214 0.93 -24.51 15.29
C ASN A 214 0.37 -25.80 14.66
N GLU A 215 0.66 -26.08 13.38
CA GLU A 215 0.31 -27.36 12.75
C GLU A 215 1.05 -28.53 13.39
N ALA A 216 2.37 -28.42 13.59
CA ALA A 216 3.16 -29.45 14.25
C ALA A 216 2.67 -29.70 15.69
N GLN A 217 2.30 -28.65 16.42
CA GLN A 217 1.73 -28.76 17.75
C GLN A 217 0.36 -29.46 17.75
N ARG A 218 -0.53 -29.10 16.81
CA ARG A 218 -1.83 -29.79 16.64
C ARG A 218 -1.65 -31.26 16.29
N GLN A 219 -0.70 -31.59 15.43
CA GLN A 219 -0.39 -32.97 15.05
C GLN A 219 0.19 -33.77 16.23
N GLY A 220 1.03 -33.13 17.05
CA GLY A 220 1.50 -33.68 18.32
C GLY A 220 0.37 -33.95 19.33
N GLN A 221 -0.60 -33.04 19.45
CA GLN A 221 -1.79 -33.26 20.30
C GLN A 221 -2.69 -34.37 19.77
N TYR A 222 -2.93 -34.41 18.45
CA TYR A 222 -3.74 -35.45 17.82
C TYR A 222 -3.16 -36.84 18.05
N THR A 223 -1.85 -37.02 17.84
CA THR A 223 -1.17 -38.30 18.08
C THR A 223 -1.21 -38.72 19.55
N LYS A 224 -1.18 -37.76 20.49
CA LYS A 224 -1.37 -38.03 21.92
C LYS A 224 -2.80 -38.50 22.23
N LEU A 225 -3.81 -37.83 21.67
CA LEU A 225 -5.22 -38.25 21.81
C LEU A 225 -5.47 -39.64 21.20
N GLU A 226 -4.87 -39.92 20.04
CA GLU A 226 -5.02 -41.23 19.37
C GLU A 226 -4.43 -42.36 20.22
N ARG A 227 -3.30 -42.14 20.91
CA ARG A 227 -2.78 -43.09 21.89
C ARG A 227 -3.70 -43.28 23.09
N GLN A 228 -4.19 -42.19 23.67
CA GLN A 228 -5.14 -42.26 24.80
C GLN A 228 -6.43 -43.00 24.42
N LYS A 229 -6.93 -42.75 23.21
CA LYS A 229 -8.09 -43.47 22.67
C LYS A 229 -7.80 -44.96 22.57
N LYS A 230 -6.64 -45.35 22.03
CA LYS A 230 -6.25 -46.76 21.91
C LYS A 230 -6.12 -47.44 23.28
N ASP A 231 -5.50 -46.76 24.25
CA ASP A 231 -5.36 -47.28 25.62
C ASP A 231 -6.75 -47.49 26.26
N LEU A 232 -7.68 -46.55 26.05
CA LEU A 232 -9.08 -46.67 26.52
C LEU A 232 -9.84 -47.81 25.82
N GLU A 233 -9.63 -48.00 24.52
CA GLU A 233 -10.22 -49.13 23.76
C GLU A 233 -9.71 -50.47 24.28
N GLU A 234 -8.41 -50.56 24.61
CA GLU A 234 -7.80 -51.77 25.19
C GLU A 234 -8.32 -52.03 26.60
N GLN A 235 -8.47 -50.99 27.44
CA GLN A 235 -9.10 -51.10 28.75
C GLN A 235 -10.57 -51.56 28.65
N LEU A 236 -11.34 -50.98 27.73
CA LEU A 236 -12.74 -51.38 27.49
C LEU A 236 -12.83 -52.84 27.04
N ALA A 237 -11.93 -53.29 26.15
CA ALA A 237 -11.87 -54.68 25.74
C ALA A 237 -11.53 -55.61 26.92
N GLY A 238 -10.60 -55.19 27.79
CA GLY A 238 -10.25 -55.90 29.01
C GLY A 238 -11.45 -56.06 29.95
N TYR A 239 -12.13 -54.96 30.29
CA TYR A 239 -13.33 -55.00 31.14
C TYR A 239 -14.45 -55.83 30.53
N LYS A 240 -14.67 -55.74 29.21
CA LYS A 240 -15.69 -56.53 28.53
C LYS A 240 -15.41 -58.02 28.66
N LYS A 241 -14.14 -58.43 28.46
CA LYS A 241 -13.73 -59.83 28.62
C LYS A 241 -13.89 -60.31 30.07
N GLU A 242 -13.52 -59.48 31.04
CA GLU A 242 -13.67 -59.83 32.46
C GLU A 242 -15.14 -60.02 32.86
N ILE A 243 -16.04 -59.17 32.36
CA ILE A 243 -17.49 -59.32 32.56
C ILE A 243 -18.00 -60.61 31.89
N GLU A 244 -17.56 -60.90 30.65
CA GLU A 244 -17.94 -62.14 29.94
C GLU A 244 -17.47 -63.39 30.70
N ASP A 245 -16.24 -63.41 31.21
CA ASP A 245 -15.69 -64.49 32.01
C ASP A 245 -16.45 -64.67 33.35
N GLN A 246 -16.85 -63.58 34.00
CA GLN A 246 -17.67 -63.61 35.21
C GLN A 246 -19.07 -64.17 34.93
N LEU A 247 -19.72 -63.70 33.87
CA LEU A 247 -21.04 -64.17 33.46
C LEU A 247 -21.03 -65.67 33.14
N GLU A 248 -19.99 -66.15 32.45
CA GLU A 248 -19.86 -67.58 32.11
C GLU A 248 -19.64 -68.44 33.36
N LYS A 249 -18.86 -67.96 34.35
CA LYS A 249 -18.71 -68.64 35.64
C LYS A 249 -20.04 -68.74 36.40
N GLU A 250 -20.80 -67.66 36.47
CA GLU A 250 -22.14 -67.68 37.11
C GLU A 250 -23.11 -68.59 36.37
N LYS A 251 -23.09 -68.58 35.04
CA LYS A 251 -23.92 -69.48 34.23
C LYS A 251 -23.59 -70.95 34.51
N GLN A 252 -22.31 -71.30 34.65
CA GLN A 252 -21.89 -72.65 34.99
C GLN A 252 -22.32 -73.06 36.41
N SER A 253 -22.22 -72.16 37.40
CA SER A 253 -22.64 -72.46 38.77
C SER A 253 -24.15 -72.66 38.87
N LEU A 254 -24.95 -71.82 38.19
CA LEU A 254 -26.40 -71.97 38.10
C LEU A 254 -26.80 -73.27 37.41
N LYS A 255 -26.10 -73.66 36.33
CA LYS A 255 -26.35 -74.93 35.65
C LYS A 255 -26.12 -76.12 36.57
N LEU A 256 -25.07 -76.08 37.39
CA LEU A 256 -24.77 -77.15 38.36
C LEU A 256 -25.86 -77.24 39.44
N GLN A 257 -26.33 -76.10 39.95
CA GLN A 257 -27.43 -76.06 40.92
C GLN A 257 -28.73 -76.62 40.32
N LEU A 258 -29.02 -76.32 39.06
CA LEU A 258 -30.21 -76.82 38.36
C LEU A 258 -30.18 -78.35 38.24
N VAL A 259 -29.05 -78.94 37.85
CA VAL A 259 -28.89 -80.40 37.78
C VAL A 259 -29.12 -81.06 39.15
N SER A 260 -28.53 -80.49 40.22
CA SER A 260 -28.76 -81.00 41.59
C SER A 260 -30.24 -80.93 41.99
N LYS A 261 -30.94 -79.86 41.62
CA LYS A 261 -32.39 -79.73 41.89
C LYS A 261 -33.23 -80.69 41.05
N GLU A 262 -32.84 -80.97 39.81
CA GLU A 262 -33.49 -81.99 38.98
C GLU A 262 -33.38 -83.39 39.60
N GLU A 263 -32.20 -83.74 40.14
CA GLU A 263 -32.00 -85.00 40.87
C GLU A 263 -32.89 -85.11 42.12
N GLU A 264 -33.00 -84.03 42.91
CA GLU A 264 -33.93 -83.97 44.06
C GLU A 264 -35.38 -84.21 43.64
N VAL A 265 -35.82 -83.60 42.53
CA VAL A 265 -37.19 -83.77 42.01
C VAL A 265 -37.44 -85.21 41.57
N VAL A 266 -36.47 -85.85 40.91
CA VAL A 266 -36.59 -87.28 40.55
C VAL A 266 -36.72 -88.15 41.79
N HIS A 267 -35.93 -87.88 42.83
CA HIS A 267 -36.00 -88.62 44.09
C HIS A 267 -37.38 -88.50 44.75
N LEU A 268 -37.92 -87.28 44.85
CA LEU A 268 -39.24 -87.02 45.42
C LEU A 268 -40.36 -87.72 44.63
N LYS A 269 -40.30 -87.72 43.29
CA LYS A 269 -41.28 -88.44 42.47
C LYS A 269 -41.31 -89.94 42.77
N LYS A 270 -40.14 -90.55 42.96
CA LYS A 270 -40.02 -91.98 43.30
C LYS A 270 -40.64 -92.29 44.67
N GLN A 271 -40.48 -91.40 45.65
CA GLN A 271 -41.11 -91.55 46.97
C GLN A 271 -42.64 -91.48 46.89
N ILE A 272 -43.19 -90.56 46.08
CA ILE A 272 -44.64 -90.45 45.88
C ILE A 272 -45.20 -91.76 45.28
N GLU A 273 -44.55 -92.31 44.26
CA GLU A 273 -44.97 -93.58 43.63
C GLU A 273 -44.98 -94.75 44.63
N GLN A 274 -44.02 -94.79 45.56
CA GLN A 274 -43.99 -95.81 46.61
C GLN A 274 -45.18 -95.68 47.57
N MET A 275 -45.56 -94.47 47.95
CA MET A 275 -46.72 -94.25 48.83
C MET A 275 -48.02 -94.66 48.15
N GLU A 276 -48.22 -94.31 46.88
CA GLU A 276 -49.43 -94.68 46.13
C GLU A 276 -49.61 -96.21 46.04
N ASN A 277 -48.52 -96.96 45.89
CA ASN A 277 -48.57 -98.43 45.88
C ASN A 277 -48.94 -99.00 47.26
N LEU A 278 -48.44 -98.40 48.35
CA LEU A 278 -48.81 -98.79 49.70
C LEU A 278 -50.30 -98.54 49.97
N GLU A 279 -50.83 -97.39 49.56
CA GLU A 279 -52.26 -97.07 49.71
C GLU A 279 -53.16 -98.08 49.00
N LYS A 280 -52.81 -98.47 47.77
CA LYS A 280 -53.53 -99.53 47.03
C LYS A 280 -53.53 -100.86 47.79
N ASN A 281 -52.39 -101.24 48.38
CA ASN A 281 -52.29 -102.49 49.14
C ASN A 281 -53.15 -102.47 50.41
N VAL A 282 -53.17 -101.34 51.13
CA VAL A 282 -54.05 -101.16 52.31
C VAL A 282 -55.52 -101.30 51.91
N GLU A 283 -55.92 -100.73 50.77
CA GLU A 283 -57.30 -100.81 50.29
C GLU A 283 -57.71 -102.25 49.93
N ILE A 284 -56.82 -103.01 49.28
CA ILE A 284 -57.05 -104.43 48.99
C ILE A 284 -57.27 -105.23 50.28
N LEU A 285 -56.44 -105.00 51.31
CA LEU A 285 -56.54 -105.67 52.60
C LEU A 285 -57.86 -105.34 53.31
N ARG A 286 -58.30 -104.07 53.29
CA ARG A 286 -59.60 -103.64 53.84
C ARG A 286 -60.76 -104.37 53.19
N GLN A 287 -60.77 -104.47 51.86
CA GLN A 287 -61.80 -105.19 51.13
C GLN A 287 -61.84 -106.68 51.49
N TYR A 288 -60.68 -107.31 51.70
CA TYR A 288 -60.59 -108.71 52.11
C TYR A 288 -61.23 -108.96 53.48
N ILE A 289 -60.92 -108.10 54.46
CA ILE A 289 -61.46 -108.19 55.83
C ILE A 289 -62.98 -108.07 55.81
N LEU A 290 -63.53 -107.05 55.14
CA LEU A 290 -64.97 -106.80 55.10
C LEU A 290 -65.75 -107.93 54.43
N LYS A 291 -65.21 -108.56 53.38
CA LYS A 291 -65.84 -109.71 52.68
C LYS A 291 -65.98 -110.97 53.54
N GLN A 292 -65.39 -111.03 54.73
CA GLN A 292 -65.65 -112.14 55.65
C GLN A 292 -67.04 -112.05 56.30
N SER A 293 -67.68 -110.88 56.28
CA SER A 293 -69.07 -110.71 56.73
C SER A 293 -70.07 -111.11 55.64
N SER A 294 -70.98 -112.03 55.97
CA SER A 294 -72.14 -112.41 55.16
C SER A 294 -72.97 -111.18 54.76
N LEU A 295 -73.17 -110.26 55.71
CA LEU A 295 -73.88 -109.00 55.55
C LEU A 295 -73.18 -108.06 54.57
N TYR A 296 -71.86 -107.89 54.70
CA TYR A 296 -71.10 -107.07 53.75
C TYR A 296 -71.12 -107.64 52.33
N ASN A 297 -71.09 -108.97 52.15
CA ASN A 297 -71.24 -109.58 50.81
C ASN A 297 -72.62 -109.35 50.19
N GLN A 298 -73.67 -109.21 50.99
CA GLN A 298 -75.01 -108.84 50.52
C GLN A 298 -75.10 -107.33 50.21
N ILE A 299 -74.29 -106.50 50.85
CA ILE A 299 -74.30 -105.04 50.74
C ILE A 299 -73.29 -104.50 49.71
N ILE A 300 -72.19 -105.20 49.42
CA ILE A 300 -71.15 -104.74 48.49
C ILE A 300 -71.69 -104.36 47.09
N PRO A 301 -72.73 -105.01 46.51
CA PRO A 301 -73.31 -104.57 45.24
C PRO A 301 -74.07 -103.23 45.33
N LEU A 302 -74.50 -102.86 46.55
CA LEU A 302 -75.25 -101.65 46.90
C LEU A 302 -74.35 -100.48 47.27
N VAL A 303 -73.05 -100.69 47.45
CA VAL A 303 -72.08 -99.61 47.71
C VAL A 303 -71.89 -98.78 46.43
N GLY A 304 -72.03 -97.44 46.53
CA GLY A 304 -71.75 -96.50 45.44
C GLY A 304 -72.74 -96.46 44.25
N LYS A 305 -73.55 -97.50 44.00
CA LYS A 305 -74.51 -97.58 42.87
C LYS A 305 -75.95 -97.21 43.29
N LYS A 306 -76.79 -96.66 42.40
CA LYS A 306 -78.25 -96.49 42.66
C LYS A 306 -78.96 -97.78 42.23
N HIS A 307 -79.55 -98.55 43.14
CA HIS A 307 -80.38 -99.71 42.79
C HIS A 307 -81.87 -99.33 42.83
N THR A 308 -82.65 -99.82 41.85
CA THR A 308 -84.09 -99.58 41.71
C THR A 308 -84.82 -100.90 41.49
N VAL A 309 -84.94 -101.72 42.54
CA VAL A 309 -85.73 -102.95 42.45
C VAL A 309 -86.65 -103.05 43.67
N LYS A 310 -87.96 -103.12 43.37
CA LYS A 310 -89.04 -103.48 44.28
C LYS A 310 -88.99 -105.00 44.45
N ASP A 311 -89.04 -105.49 45.69
CA ASP A 311 -89.12 -106.91 46.10
C ASP A 311 -87.80 -107.69 46.32
N HIS A 312 -86.84 -107.11 47.03
CA HIS A 312 -85.87 -107.88 47.82
C HIS A 312 -85.99 -107.51 49.30
N LYS A 313 -86.62 -108.39 50.10
CA LYS A 313 -86.63 -108.27 51.57
C LYS A 313 -85.44 -109.06 52.11
N VAL A 314 -84.36 -108.38 52.48
CA VAL A 314 -83.24 -109.02 53.18
C VAL A 314 -83.65 -109.22 54.64
N LYS A 315 -83.83 -110.48 55.07
CA LYS A 315 -83.97 -110.80 56.50
C LYS A 315 -82.57 -111.00 57.06
N ILE A 316 -82.07 -110.02 57.80
CA ILE A 316 -80.77 -110.07 58.46
C ILE A 316 -81.00 -110.56 59.90
N ALA A 317 -80.25 -111.57 60.34
CA ALA A 317 -80.26 -112.00 61.74
C ALA A 317 -79.42 -111.04 62.60
N ALA A 318 -79.75 -110.91 63.89
CA ALA A 318 -79.00 -110.01 64.80
C ALA A 318 -77.51 -110.40 64.92
N GLU A 319 -77.19 -111.68 64.73
CA GLU A 319 -75.81 -112.22 64.76
C GLU A 319 -74.95 -111.73 63.59
N ASP A 320 -75.53 -111.53 62.41
CA ASP A 320 -74.83 -111.05 61.22
C ASP A 320 -74.36 -109.58 61.36
N TRP A 321 -75.09 -108.78 62.14
CA TRP A 321 -74.71 -107.39 62.44
C TRP A 321 -73.49 -107.31 63.34
N GLN A 322 -73.38 -108.20 64.32
CA GLN A 322 -72.24 -108.23 65.25
C GLN A 322 -70.94 -108.65 64.54
N ILE A 323 -71.02 -109.63 63.64
CA ILE A 323 -69.90 -110.01 62.77
C ILE A 323 -69.50 -108.83 61.87
N PHE A 324 -70.48 -108.12 61.29
CA PHE A 324 -70.22 -106.95 60.47
C PHE A 324 -69.51 -105.83 61.24
N PHE A 325 -69.93 -105.50 62.47
CA PHE A 325 -69.25 -104.50 63.29
C PHE A 325 -67.81 -104.86 63.61
N THR A 326 -67.55 -106.13 63.94
CA THR A 326 -66.20 -106.63 64.22
C THR A 326 -65.28 -106.51 62.99
N GLN A 327 -65.80 -106.85 61.80
CA GLN A 327 -65.04 -106.71 60.55
C GLN A 327 -64.84 -105.24 60.16
N MET A 328 -65.83 -104.38 60.41
CA MET A 328 -65.74 -102.93 60.21
C MET A 328 -64.65 -102.32 61.09
N ASP A 329 -64.58 -102.71 62.37
CA ASP A 329 -63.54 -102.26 63.29
C ASP A 329 -62.15 -102.74 62.88
N THR A 330 -62.05 -103.98 62.43
CA THR A 330 -60.76 -104.54 61.98
C THR A 330 -60.28 -103.86 60.69
N ALA A 331 -61.18 -103.56 59.74
CA ALA A 331 -60.84 -102.90 58.49
C ALA A 331 -60.54 -101.40 58.65
N PHE A 332 -61.20 -100.73 59.60
CA PHE A 332 -61.14 -99.27 59.76
C PHE A 332 -60.77 -98.84 61.18
N SER A 333 -59.73 -99.44 61.75
CA SER A 333 -59.07 -98.99 63.00
C SER A 333 -60.05 -98.64 64.13
N GLY A 334 -61.02 -99.53 64.39
CA GLY A 334 -61.99 -99.42 65.48
C GLY A 334 -63.13 -98.42 65.23
N PHE A 335 -63.48 -98.14 63.97
CA PHE A 335 -64.52 -97.17 63.59
C PHE A 335 -65.88 -97.34 64.30
N ALA A 336 -66.45 -98.54 64.30
CA ALA A 336 -67.74 -98.82 64.93
C ALA A 336 -67.62 -98.74 66.46
N SER A 337 -66.59 -99.37 67.05
CA SER A 337 -66.31 -99.29 68.49
C SER A 337 -66.12 -97.84 68.98
N LYS A 338 -65.40 -96.99 68.22
CA LYS A 338 -65.22 -95.57 68.54
C LYS A 338 -66.54 -94.80 68.54
N LEU A 339 -67.42 -95.07 67.59
CA LEU A 339 -68.74 -94.45 67.52
C LEU A 339 -69.64 -94.90 68.66
N GLU A 340 -69.70 -96.20 68.92
CA GLU A 340 -70.48 -96.77 70.02
C GLU A 340 -70.04 -96.20 71.37
N ALA A 341 -68.73 -96.21 71.66
CA ALA A 341 -68.20 -95.70 72.92
C ALA A 341 -68.43 -94.18 73.10
N LYS A 342 -68.33 -93.40 72.03
CA LYS A 342 -68.44 -91.93 72.10
C LYS A 342 -69.88 -91.45 72.22
N TYR A 343 -70.82 -92.06 71.49
CA TYR A 343 -72.19 -91.58 71.36
C TYR A 343 -73.24 -92.52 71.97
N HIS A 344 -72.81 -93.66 72.53
CA HIS A 344 -73.69 -94.69 73.10
C HIS A 344 -74.78 -95.12 72.09
N LEU A 345 -74.38 -95.29 70.83
CA LEU A 345 -75.27 -95.64 69.72
C LEU A 345 -75.80 -97.06 69.88
N LYS A 346 -77.13 -97.21 69.77
CA LYS A 346 -77.75 -98.53 69.66
C LYS A 346 -77.35 -99.19 68.35
N ASP A 347 -77.28 -100.52 68.32
CA ASP A 347 -76.91 -101.36 67.15
C ASP A 347 -77.59 -100.91 65.84
N GLU A 348 -78.87 -100.51 65.92
CA GLU A 348 -79.65 -100.06 64.77
C GLU A 348 -79.06 -98.79 64.11
N TYR A 349 -78.60 -97.83 64.92
CA TYR A 349 -78.01 -96.57 64.46
C TYR A 349 -76.51 -96.72 64.18
N LEU A 350 -75.83 -97.62 64.90
CA LEU A 350 -74.46 -98.00 64.63
C LEU A 350 -74.33 -98.66 63.23
N GLY A 351 -75.25 -99.57 62.90
CA GLY A 351 -75.41 -100.13 61.57
C GLY A 351 -75.58 -99.07 60.49
N LEU A 352 -76.38 -98.03 60.77
CA LEU A 352 -76.67 -96.98 59.82
C LEU A 352 -75.42 -96.12 59.57
N ALA A 353 -74.65 -95.81 60.61
CA ALA A 353 -73.39 -95.07 60.51
C ALA A 353 -72.33 -95.85 59.72
N CYS A 354 -72.17 -97.15 59.98
CA CYS A 354 -71.24 -98.01 59.23
C CYS A 354 -71.59 -98.10 57.75
N LEU A 355 -72.88 -98.17 57.39
CA LEU A 355 -73.29 -98.23 55.98
C LEU A 355 -73.11 -96.88 55.26
N ILE A 356 -73.32 -95.76 55.94
CA ILE A 356 -73.04 -94.42 55.39
C ILE A 356 -71.52 -94.24 55.18
N PHE A 357 -70.72 -94.72 56.13
CA PHE A 357 -69.26 -94.75 56.04
C PHE A 357 -68.79 -95.55 54.82
N LEU A 358 -69.35 -96.74 54.61
CA LEU A 358 -69.10 -97.59 53.43
C LEU A 358 -69.70 -97.07 52.12
N ASN A 359 -70.28 -95.87 52.09
CA ASN A 359 -70.88 -95.30 50.88
C ASN A 359 -72.09 -96.04 50.31
N VAL A 360 -72.91 -96.62 51.19
CA VAL A 360 -74.23 -97.10 50.82
C VAL A 360 -75.17 -95.90 50.69
N LYS A 361 -75.65 -95.66 49.47
CA LYS A 361 -76.55 -94.53 49.17
C LYS A 361 -77.89 -94.68 49.92
N PRO A 362 -78.55 -93.57 50.32
CA PRO A 362 -79.80 -93.65 51.10
C PRO A 362 -80.95 -94.43 50.43
N CYS A 363 -81.00 -94.50 49.10
CA CYS A 363 -81.94 -95.36 48.36
C CYS A 363 -81.73 -96.85 48.63
N ASN A 364 -80.49 -97.29 48.84
CA ASN A 364 -80.16 -98.69 49.08
C ASN A 364 -80.28 -99.06 50.56
N LEU A 365 -80.17 -98.09 51.47
CA LEU A 365 -80.43 -98.32 52.90
C LEU A 365 -81.88 -98.76 53.16
N GLN A 366 -82.83 -98.38 52.28
CA GLN A 366 -84.20 -98.87 52.32
C GLN A 366 -84.29 -100.40 52.22
N ILE A 367 -83.42 -100.99 51.41
CA ILE A 367 -83.38 -102.44 51.15
C ILE A 367 -82.86 -103.16 52.39
N VAL A 368 -81.84 -102.60 53.05
CA VAL A 368 -81.21 -103.18 54.24
C VAL A 368 -82.12 -103.11 55.47
N TYR A 369 -82.79 -101.97 55.69
CA TYR A 369 -83.65 -101.77 56.86
C TYR A 369 -85.13 -102.13 56.63
N ASN A 370 -85.52 -102.44 55.39
CA ASN A 370 -86.91 -102.73 54.99
C ASN A 370 -87.91 -101.63 55.42
N ILE A 371 -87.54 -100.37 55.24
CA ILE A 371 -88.38 -99.19 55.53
C ILE A 371 -88.45 -98.23 54.34
N SER A 372 -89.45 -97.34 54.34
CA SER A 372 -89.62 -96.32 53.29
C SER A 372 -88.44 -95.34 53.23
N LEU A 373 -88.28 -94.65 52.10
CA LEU A 373 -87.19 -93.68 51.89
C LEU A 373 -87.33 -92.52 52.90
N SER A 374 -88.57 -92.10 53.17
CA SER A 374 -88.90 -91.13 54.21
C SER A 374 -88.53 -91.64 55.61
N GLY A 375 -88.71 -92.93 55.88
CA GLY A 375 -88.24 -93.59 57.10
C GLY A 375 -86.72 -93.57 57.26
N ILE A 376 -85.96 -93.85 56.18
CA ILE A 376 -84.49 -93.72 56.16
C ILE A 376 -84.05 -92.27 56.37
N SER A 377 -84.69 -91.31 55.70
CA SER A 377 -84.38 -89.89 55.88
C SER A 377 -84.62 -89.44 57.32
N ASN A 378 -85.68 -89.90 57.96
CA ASN A 378 -85.94 -89.62 59.38
C ASN A 378 -84.90 -90.28 60.28
N LYS A 379 -84.54 -91.55 60.03
CA LYS A 379 -83.46 -92.22 60.78
C LYS A 379 -82.11 -91.53 60.62
N ARG A 380 -81.78 -91.04 59.42
CA ARG A 380 -80.56 -90.27 59.16
C ARG A 380 -80.57 -88.93 59.91
N LYS A 381 -81.71 -88.24 59.96
CA LYS A 381 -81.87 -87.04 60.79
C LYS A 381 -81.69 -87.35 62.28
N SER A 382 -82.27 -88.44 62.77
CA SER A 382 -82.07 -88.88 64.15
C SER A 382 -80.60 -89.20 64.44
N LEU A 383 -79.92 -89.90 63.51
CA LEU A 383 -78.48 -90.17 63.63
C LEU A 383 -77.65 -88.88 63.63
N ALA A 384 -77.97 -87.92 62.76
CA ALA A 384 -77.31 -86.62 62.71
C ALA A 384 -77.46 -85.85 64.02
N VAL A 385 -78.64 -85.90 64.64
CA VAL A 385 -78.90 -85.32 65.98
C VAL A 385 -78.10 -86.04 67.07
N ILE A 386 -78.03 -87.37 67.04
CA ILE A 386 -77.25 -88.16 68.02
C ILE A 386 -75.76 -87.83 67.92
N LEU A 387 -75.25 -87.63 66.70
CA LEU A 387 -73.85 -87.32 66.44
C LEU A 387 -73.49 -85.84 66.60
N ASP A 388 -74.49 -84.97 66.81
CA ASP A 388 -74.37 -83.51 66.84
C ASP A 388 -73.76 -82.91 65.55
N VAL A 389 -74.28 -83.33 64.40
CA VAL A 389 -73.82 -82.90 63.06
C VAL A 389 -75.01 -82.49 62.19
N SER A 390 -74.82 -81.51 61.30
CA SER A 390 -75.81 -81.19 60.27
C SER A 390 -76.10 -82.40 59.38
N ILE A 391 -77.36 -82.56 58.96
CA ILE A 391 -77.75 -83.65 58.07
C ILE A 391 -76.99 -83.62 56.72
N ASP A 392 -76.61 -82.43 56.27
CA ASP A 392 -75.88 -82.22 55.01
C ASP A 392 -74.40 -82.64 55.14
N ASP A 393 -73.83 -82.53 56.34
CA ASP A 393 -72.43 -82.87 56.64
C ASP A 393 -72.25 -84.29 57.17
N LEU A 394 -73.34 -84.99 57.49
CA LEU A 394 -73.33 -86.33 58.11
C LEU A 394 -72.43 -87.33 57.35
N ASP A 395 -72.55 -87.39 56.02
CA ASP A 395 -71.79 -88.35 55.20
C ASP A 395 -70.28 -87.99 55.18
N ASN A 396 -69.94 -86.69 55.13
CA ASN A 396 -68.56 -86.23 55.12
C ASN A 396 -67.90 -86.41 56.50
N TYR A 397 -68.65 -86.09 57.56
CA TYR A 397 -68.21 -86.25 58.95
C TYR A 397 -67.84 -87.69 59.25
N LEU A 398 -68.73 -88.64 58.91
CA LEU A 398 -68.49 -90.06 59.15
C LEU A 398 -67.25 -90.56 58.38
N ARG A 399 -66.99 -90.08 57.16
CA ARG A 399 -65.88 -90.57 56.32
C ARG A 399 -64.52 -89.97 56.57
N THR A 400 -64.46 -88.74 57.09
CA THR A 400 -63.20 -87.99 57.19
C THR A 400 -62.80 -87.63 58.61
N LYS A 401 -63.74 -87.57 59.56
CA LYS A 401 -63.48 -87.06 60.92
C LYS A 401 -63.63 -88.08 62.05
N VAL A 402 -64.13 -89.29 61.75
CA VAL A 402 -64.38 -90.35 62.76
C VAL A 402 -63.28 -91.42 62.80
N ILE A 403 -62.42 -91.50 61.77
CA ILE A 403 -61.25 -92.40 61.75
C ILE A 403 -60.05 -91.78 62.44
#